data_AF-A0A183DZ35-F1
#
_entry.id   AF-A0A183DZ35-F1
#
_cell.length_a   1.000
_cell.length_b   1.000
_cell.length_c   1.000
_cell.angle_alpha   90.00
_cell.angle_beta   90.00
_cell.angle_gamma   90.00
#
_symmetry.space_group_name_H-M   'P 1'
#
loop_
_entity.id
_entity.type
_entity.pdbx_description
1 polymer ?
#
loop_
_entity_poly.entity_id
_entity_poly.type
_entity_poly.pdbx_seq_one_letter_code
_entity_poly.pdbx_strand_id
1 'polypeptide(L)'
;MMANESETADDSYILGTSVTWKWVEKKLQNVFQTKAYFGRKKNAIRIGYGEGYVCVLGRMYLDWVNYSESDKLPETLVIKLPVDQVTEEMQQDTTFRTGSAGWDLQIFSTMMHDFRVKGHANEVIFYKWLQQKDINIENIPHCYIAQDSNQDQSQGLLVIEDMGEEAYASLPFDGLDSEDLSQVLLSFSFLTTDNSSHM
;
A
#
# COMPACT_ATOMS: atom_id res chain seq x y z
N MET A 1 -14.77 -7.28 -42.05
CA MET A 1 -15.06 -8.47 -41.23
C MET A 1 -14.76 -8.09 -39.80
N MET A 2 -15.74 -8.23 -38.91
CA MET A 2 -15.84 -7.49 -37.65
C MET A 2 -14.81 -7.95 -36.62
N ALA A 3 -14.00 -7.01 -36.11
CA ALA A 3 -13.35 -7.17 -34.81
C ALA A 3 -14.32 -6.61 -33.77
N ASN A 4 -15.07 -7.49 -33.11
CA ASN A 4 -15.99 -7.12 -32.06
C ASN A 4 -15.73 -8.01 -30.85
N GLU A 5 -14.65 -7.70 -30.13
CA GLU A 5 -14.40 -8.18 -28.78
C GLU A 5 -14.04 -6.94 -27.95
N SER A 6 -15.03 -6.40 -27.25
CA SER A 6 -14.82 -5.37 -26.23
C SER A 6 -14.17 -6.05 -25.03
N GLU A 7 -12.88 -5.82 -24.80
CA GLU A 7 -12.14 -6.48 -23.72
C GLU A 7 -11.48 -5.47 -22.80
N THR A 8 -12.13 -5.28 -21.66
CA THR A 8 -11.85 -4.40 -20.51
C THR A 8 -10.87 -5.06 -19.52
N ALA A 9 -10.66 -4.50 -18.31
CA ALA A 9 -10.01 -5.25 -17.23
C ALA A 9 -10.62 -6.65 -17.07
N ASP A 10 -9.73 -7.61 -16.86
CA ASP A 10 -10.03 -9.03 -16.73
C ASP A 10 -10.06 -9.45 -15.25
N ASP A 11 -10.51 -10.68 -15.00
CA ASP A 11 -10.52 -11.29 -13.67
C ASP A 11 -9.14 -11.88 -13.28
N SER A 12 -8.04 -11.51 -13.97
CA SER A 12 -6.71 -11.97 -13.61
C SER A 12 -6.20 -11.28 -12.33
N TYR A 13 -5.39 -12.03 -11.61
CA TYR A 13 -4.85 -11.67 -10.30
C TYR A 13 -3.64 -10.76 -10.41
N ILE A 14 -3.59 -9.73 -9.55
CA ILE A 14 -2.47 -8.82 -9.41
C ILE A 14 -1.41 -9.47 -8.51
N LEU A 15 -0.19 -9.60 -9.04
CA LEU A 15 1.00 -10.05 -8.31
C LEU A 15 0.82 -11.40 -7.60
N GLY A 16 0.02 -12.30 -8.18
CA GLY A 16 -0.25 -13.63 -7.63
C GLY A 16 -1.14 -13.63 -6.37
N THR A 17 -1.79 -12.50 -6.05
CA THR A 17 -2.68 -12.38 -4.88
C THR A 17 -4.14 -12.63 -5.26
N SER A 18 -5.08 -12.57 -4.30
CA SER A 18 -6.51 -12.72 -4.61
C SER A 18 -7.17 -11.47 -5.23
N VAL A 19 -6.45 -10.34 -5.28
CA VAL A 19 -6.95 -9.08 -5.82
C VAL A 19 -6.88 -9.09 -7.35
N THR A 20 -7.99 -8.77 -8.01
CA THR A 20 -8.07 -8.77 -9.48
C THR A 20 -8.01 -7.36 -10.07
N TRP A 21 -7.57 -7.26 -11.33
CA TRP A 21 -7.56 -5.98 -12.07
C TRP A 21 -8.95 -5.35 -12.17
N LYS A 22 -9.98 -6.14 -12.47
CA LYS A 22 -11.36 -5.67 -12.54
C LYS A 22 -11.87 -5.11 -11.22
N TRP A 23 -11.44 -5.66 -10.09
CA TRP A 23 -11.80 -5.13 -8.79
C TRP A 23 -11.15 -3.75 -8.56
N VAL A 24 -9.86 -3.63 -8.85
CA VAL A 24 -9.12 -2.37 -8.69
C VAL A 24 -9.66 -1.30 -9.64
N GLU A 25 -9.92 -1.65 -10.91
CA GLU A 25 -10.49 -0.76 -11.93
C GLU A 25 -11.79 -0.13 -11.42
N LYS A 26 -12.75 -0.94 -10.96
CA LYS A 26 -14.04 -0.45 -10.46
C LYS A 26 -13.88 0.50 -9.28
N LYS A 27 -12.94 0.21 -8.38
CA LYS A 27 -12.66 1.08 -7.23
C LYS A 27 -12.08 2.41 -7.70
N LEU A 28 -11.11 2.40 -8.61
CA LEU A 28 -10.48 3.63 -9.12
C LEU A 28 -11.41 4.44 -10.03
N GLN A 29 -12.28 3.80 -10.82
CA GLN A 29 -13.36 4.49 -11.55
C GLN A 29 -14.24 5.31 -10.61
N ASN A 30 -14.59 4.74 -9.45
CA ASN A 30 -15.35 5.46 -8.42
C ASN A 30 -14.52 6.58 -7.77
N VAL A 31 -13.23 6.38 -7.53
CA VAL A 31 -12.37 7.42 -6.94
C VAL A 31 -12.19 8.60 -7.89
N PHE A 32 -11.86 8.33 -9.16
CA PHE A 32 -11.63 9.35 -10.18
C PHE A 32 -12.90 9.83 -10.89
N GLN A 33 -14.07 9.29 -10.52
CA GLN A 33 -15.36 9.64 -11.13
C GLN A 33 -15.34 9.53 -12.66
N THR A 34 -14.68 8.49 -13.19
CA THR A 34 -14.50 8.27 -14.63
C THR A 34 -15.24 7.02 -15.11
N LYS A 35 -15.53 6.99 -16.41
CA LYS A 35 -15.97 5.80 -17.15
C LYS A 35 -14.85 5.15 -17.96
N ALA A 36 -13.65 5.72 -17.92
CA ALA A 36 -12.45 5.11 -18.47
C ALA A 36 -12.19 3.77 -17.78
N TYR A 37 -11.58 2.85 -18.51
CA TYR A 37 -11.28 1.51 -18.02
C TYR A 37 -9.85 1.13 -18.40
N PHE A 38 -9.31 0.07 -17.81
CA PHE A 38 -7.98 -0.42 -18.14
C PHE A 38 -8.00 -1.23 -19.43
N GLY A 39 -7.10 -0.88 -20.33
CA GLY A 39 -6.78 -1.58 -21.55
C GLY A 39 -5.83 -2.75 -21.32
N ARG A 40 -5.27 -3.25 -22.43
CA ARG A 40 -4.51 -4.51 -22.45
C ARG A 40 -3.07 -4.36 -21.99
N LYS A 41 -2.51 -3.15 -21.97
CA LYS A 41 -1.11 -2.90 -21.58
C LYS A 41 -0.95 -2.65 -20.09
N LYS A 42 -2.03 -2.77 -19.30
CA LYS A 42 -1.96 -2.73 -17.83
C LYS A 42 -0.98 -3.79 -17.32
N ASN A 43 -0.18 -3.45 -16.33
CA ASN A 43 0.80 -4.36 -15.75
C ASN A 43 1.09 -4.00 -14.29
N ALA A 44 1.59 -4.94 -13.51
CA ALA A 44 2.09 -4.68 -12.17
C ALA A 44 3.45 -5.35 -11.98
N ILE A 45 4.40 -4.62 -11.42
CA ILE A 45 5.71 -5.16 -11.04
C ILE A 45 5.87 -5.10 -9.53
N ARG A 46 6.40 -6.15 -8.92
CA ARG A 46 6.71 -6.16 -7.48
C ARG A 46 7.89 -5.22 -7.23
N ILE A 47 7.78 -4.40 -6.20
CA ILE A 47 8.82 -3.46 -5.75
C ILE A 47 9.15 -3.72 -4.27
N GLY A 48 10.32 -3.29 -3.81
CA GLY A 48 10.74 -3.44 -2.42
C GLY A 48 10.91 -4.90 -1.96
N TYR A 49 11.18 -5.83 -2.88
CA TYR A 49 11.41 -7.23 -2.53
C TYR A 49 12.71 -7.38 -1.73
N GLY A 50 12.64 -8.03 -0.58
CA GLY A 50 13.80 -8.19 0.32
C GLY A 50 14.06 -6.99 1.24
N GLU A 51 13.35 -5.88 1.07
CA GLU A 51 13.52 -4.64 1.85
C GLU A 51 12.75 -4.65 3.18
N GLY A 52 12.51 -5.83 3.76
CA GLY A 52 11.92 -5.97 5.10
C GLY A 52 10.41 -5.69 5.21
N TYR A 53 9.70 -5.44 4.11
CA TYR A 53 8.25 -5.25 4.13
C TYR A 53 7.51 -6.56 4.38
N VAL A 54 6.50 -6.55 5.24
CA VAL A 54 5.61 -7.71 5.51
C VAL A 54 4.40 -7.79 4.57
N CYS A 55 4.52 -7.19 3.39
CA CYS A 55 3.44 -7.05 2.42
C CYS A 55 4.01 -7.11 1.01
N VAL A 56 3.16 -7.47 0.05
CA VAL A 56 3.50 -7.32 -1.37
C VAL A 56 3.26 -5.87 -1.75
N LEU A 57 4.32 -5.18 -2.15
CA LEU A 57 4.26 -3.87 -2.78
C LEU A 57 4.39 -4.02 -4.29
N GLY A 58 3.55 -3.29 -5.02
CA GLY A 58 3.51 -3.34 -6.46
C GLY A 58 3.38 -1.96 -7.09
N ARG A 59 4.19 -1.66 -8.09
CA ARG A 59 3.92 -0.54 -9.00
C ARG A 59 2.99 -1.05 -10.10
N MET A 60 1.79 -0.49 -10.16
CA MET A 60 0.82 -0.71 -11.23
C MET A 60 1.03 0.33 -12.32
N TYR A 61 1.15 -0.12 -13.55
CA TYR A 61 1.10 0.68 -14.77
C TYR A 61 -0.31 0.58 -15.34
N LEU A 62 -1.01 1.71 -15.41
CA LEU A 62 -2.42 1.80 -15.74
C LEU A 62 -2.59 2.24 -17.19
N ASP A 63 -3.07 1.33 -18.02
CA ASP A 63 -3.39 1.61 -19.43
C ASP A 63 -4.81 2.13 -19.54
N TRP A 64 -5.09 3.37 -19.16
CA TRP A 64 -6.45 3.91 -19.27
C TRP A 64 -6.88 4.04 -20.74
N VAL A 65 -8.10 3.59 -21.05
CA VAL A 65 -8.73 3.74 -22.36
C VAL A 65 -10.12 4.35 -22.21
N ASN A 66 -10.60 4.98 -23.29
CA ASN A 66 -11.89 5.68 -23.31
C ASN A 66 -12.00 6.78 -22.22
N TYR A 67 -10.88 7.45 -21.93
CA TYR A 67 -10.82 8.60 -21.05
C TYR A 67 -10.93 9.91 -21.86
N SER A 68 -11.36 10.97 -21.21
CA SER A 68 -11.25 12.33 -21.73
C SER A 68 -9.95 12.97 -21.24
N GLU A 69 -9.33 13.87 -22.02
CA GLU A 69 -8.13 14.60 -21.56
C GLU A 69 -8.34 15.37 -20.24
N SER A 70 -9.60 15.67 -19.88
CA SER A 70 -9.96 16.28 -18.60
C SER A 70 -9.94 15.33 -17.40
N ASP A 71 -9.90 14.00 -17.59
CA ASP A 71 -10.08 13.02 -16.51
C ASP A 71 -8.88 12.93 -15.55
N LYS A 72 -7.74 13.58 -15.84
CA LYS A 72 -6.51 13.62 -15.01
C LYS A 72 -6.20 12.28 -14.32
N LEU A 73 -6.17 11.20 -15.10
CA LEU A 73 -5.99 9.85 -14.59
C LEU A 73 -4.50 9.53 -14.43
N PRO A 74 -4.09 8.84 -13.35
CA PRO A 74 -2.70 8.48 -13.14
C PRO A 74 -2.25 7.37 -14.08
N GLU A 75 -1.03 7.48 -14.61
CA GLU A 75 -0.38 6.43 -15.40
C GLU A 75 0.19 5.32 -14.51
N THR A 76 0.61 5.65 -13.29
CA THR A 76 1.10 4.69 -12.31
C THR A 76 0.52 4.92 -10.94
N LEU A 77 0.37 3.84 -10.18
CA LEU A 77 -0.03 3.84 -8.76
C LEU A 77 0.71 2.72 -8.03
N VAL A 78 0.89 2.86 -6.72
CA VAL A 78 1.43 1.79 -5.87
C VAL A 78 0.30 1.06 -5.16
N ILE A 79 0.31 -0.26 -5.22
CA ILE A 79 -0.59 -1.12 -4.45
C ILE A 79 0.19 -1.81 -3.32
N LYS A 80 -0.38 -1.78 -2.12
CA LYS A 80 0.15 -2.45 -0.94
C LYS A 80 -0.83 -3.51 -0.46
N LEU A 81 -0.35 -4.75 -0.41
CA LEU A 81 -1.14 -5.94 -0.13
C LEU A 81 -0.57 -6.67 1.09
N PRO A 82 -1.16 -6.52 2.29
CA PRO A 82 -0.82 -7.36 3.44
C PRO A 82 -1.18 -8.82 3.15
N VAL A 83 -0.18 -9.64 2.82
CA VAL A 83 -0.35 -11.07 2.54
C VAL A 83 0.64 -11.91 3.33
N ASP A 84 0.19 -13.08 3.74
CA ASP A 84 0.96 -14.04 4.56
C ASP A 84 2.15 -14.62 3.79
N GLN A 85 2.03 -14.71 2.46
CA GLN A 85 3.07 -15.21 1.56
C GLN A 85 4.45 -14.55 1.79
N VAL A 86 4.48 -13.25 2.12
CA VAL A 86 5.77 -12.56 2.35
C VAL A 86 6.48 -13.09 3.60
N THR A 87 5.73 -13.42 4.65
CA THR A 87 6.29 -14.06 5.84
C THR A 87 6.82 -15.45 5.52
N GLU A 88 6.13 -16.22 4.67
CA GLU A 88 6.60 -17.53 4.21
C GLU A 88 7.89 -17.42 3.39
N GLU A 89 7.97 -16.45 2.47
CA GLU A 89 9.18 -16.15 1.69
C GLU A 89 10.36 -15.77 2.60
N MET A 90 10.14 -14.94 3.63
CA MET A 90 11.16 -14.58 4.62
C MET A 90 11.69 -15.80 5.39
N GLN A 91 10.82 -16.75 5.75
CA GLN A 91 11.23 -17.98 6.42
C GLN A 91 12.07 -18.90 5.52
N GLN A 92 11.90 -18.82 4.20
CA GLN A 92 12.67 -19.58 3.23
C GLN A 92 14.00 -18.91 2.88
N ASP A 93 14.12 -17.60 3.12
CA ASP A 93 15.34 -16.83 2.88
C ASP A 93 16.50 -17.26 3.80
N THR A 94 17.62 -17.64 3.20
CA THR A 94 18.79 -18.14 3.92
C THR A 94 19.50 -17.08 4.76
N THR A 95 19.49 -15.82 4.33
CA THR A 95 20.07 -14.68 5.06
C THR A 95 19.27 -14.44 6.33
N PHE A 96 17.93 -14.39 6.22
CA PHE A 96 17.03 -14.25 7.36
C PHE A 96 17.20 -15.40 8.34
N ARG A 97 17.21 -16.65 7.87
CA ARG A 97 17.39 -17.84 8.73
C ARG A 97 18.72 -17.85 9.48
N THR A 98 19.79 -17.35 8.86
CA THR A 98 21.10 -17.30 9.50
C THR A 98 21.14 -16.23 10.60
N GLY A 99 20.50 -15.08 10.38
CA GLY A 99 20.37 -14.01 11.38
C GLY A 99 19.34 -14.29 12.49
N SER A 100 18.40 -15.22 12.26
CA SER A 100 17.33 -15.59 13.20
C SER A 100 17.57 -16.95 13.88
N ALA A 101 18.79 -17.48 13.86
CA ALA A 101 19.13 -18.77 14.46
C ALA A 101 18.67 -18.83 15.94
N GLY A 102 17.70 -19.70 16.22
CA GLY A 102 17.11 -19.89 17.56
C GLY A 102 15.70 -19.32 17.75
N TRP A 103 15.13 -18.64 16.75
CA TRP A 103 13.74 -18.17 16.81
C TRP A 103 12.78 -19.34 16.55
N ASP A 104 11.76 -19.47 17.40
CA ASP A 104 10.65 -20.39 17.14
C ASP A 104 9.83 -19.87 15.94
N LEU A 105 9.79 -20.65 14.86
CA LEU A 105 9.13 -20.25 13.61
C LEU A 105 7.62 -20.03 13.76
N GLN A 106 6.98 -20.74 14.69
CA GLN A 106 5.55 -20.57 14.95
C GLN A 106 5.31 -19.25 15.68
N ILE A 107 6.11 -18.94 16.71
CA ILE A 107 6.06 -17.66 17.42
C ILE A 107 6.35 -16.51 16.46
N PHE A 108 7.37 -16.65 15.61
CA PHE A 108 7.70 -15.66 14.59
C PHE A 108 6.54 -15.44 13.62
N SER A 109 5.94 -16.52 13.09
CA SER A 109 4.79 -16.42 12.18
C SER A 109 3.61 -15.68 12.82
N THR A 110 3.26 -16.02 14.06
CA THR A 110 2.20 -15.33 14.81
C THR A 110 2.53 -13.85 15.04
N MET A 111 3.76 -13.53 15.43
CA MET A 111 4.20 -12.14 15.61
C MET A 111 4.11 -11.34 14.31
N MET A 112 4.55 -11.91 13.18
CA MET A 112 4.52 -11.24 11.88
C MET A 112 3.09 -11.08 11.36
N HIS A 113 2.21 -12.05 11.64
CA HIS A 113 0.78 -11.93 11.37
C HIS A 113 0.18 -10.76 12.13
N ASP A 114 0.37 -10.71 13.45
CA ASP A 114 -0.13 -9.62 14.29
C ASP A 114 0.41 -8.26 13.86
N PHE A 115 1.72 -8.18 13.56
CA PHE A 115 2.36 -6.97 13.08
C PHE A 115 1.77 -6.49 11.75
N ARG A 116 1.58 -7.41 10.80
CA ARG A 116 0.97 -7.12 9.49
C ARG A 116 -0.46 -6.64 9.63
N VAL A 117 -1.30 -7.34 10.39
CA VAL A 117 -2.72 -7.00 10.58
C VAL A 117 -2.86 -5.63 11.26
N LYS A 118 -2.14 -5.42 12.38
CA LYS A 118 -2.19 -4.13 13.11
C LYS A 118 -1.58 -2.99 12.30
N GLY A 119 -0.46 -3.23 11.63
CA GLY A 119 0.20 -2.24 10.78
C GLY A 119 -0.70 -1.77 9.64
N HIS A 120 -1.33 -2.72 8.92
CA HIS A 120 -2.29 -2.39 7.87
C HIS A 120 -3.50 -1.61 8.39
N ALA A 121 -4.13 -2.07 9.48
CA ALA A 121 -5.26 -1.40 10.08
C ALA A 121 -4.93 0.04 10.49
N ASN A 122 -3.75 0.26 11.10
CA ASN A 122 -3.28 1.57 11.49
C ASN A 122 -3.06 2.49 10.27
N GLU A 123 -2.47 1.99 9.18
CA GLU A 123 -2.30 2.78 7.96
C GLU A 123 -3.64 3.14 7.31
N VAL A 124 -4.60 2.22 7.29
CA VAL A 124 -5.97 2.49 6.81
C VAL A 124 -6.62 3.60 7.65
N ILE A 125 -6.51 3.53 8.97
CA ILE A 125 -7.03 4.57 9.88
C ILE A 125 -6.35 5.91 9.60
N PHE A 126 -5.03 5.91 9.47
CA PHE A 126 -4.24 7.12 9.19
C PHE A 126 -4.69 7.82 7.90
N TYR A 127 -4.75 7.09 6.78
CA TYR A 127 -5.17 7.69 5.51
C TYR A 127 -6.63 8.13 5.49
N LYS A 128 -7.53 7.35 6.10
CA LYS A 128 -8.93 7.76 6.25
C LYS A 128 -9.06 9.02 7.09
N TRP A 129 -8.27 9.16 8.15
CA TRP A 129 -8.26 10.35 8.99
C TRP A 129 -7.77 11.58 8.23
N LEU A 130 -6.68 11.47 7.46
CA LEU A 130 -6.20 12.56 6.60
C LEU A 130 -7.26 13.03 5.62
N GLN A 131 -7.91 12.09 4.91
CA GLN A 131 -9.00 12.39 3.98
C GLN A 131 -10.19 13.06 4.67
N GLN A 132 -10.61 12.55 5.83
CA GLN A 132 -11.74 13.11 6.59
C GLN A 132 -11.47 14.53 7.10
N LYS A 133 -10.21 14.84 7.42
CA LYS A 133 -9.80 16.14 7.94
C LYS A 133 -9.34 17.11 6.86
N ASP A 134 -9.34 16.69 5.59
CA ASP A 134 -8.81 17.46 4.46
C ASP A 134 -7.38 17.97 4.73
N ILE A 135 -6.57 17.13 5.38
CA ILE A 135 -5.18 17.44 5.71
C ILE A 135 -4.31 16.92 4.58
N ASN A 136 -3.60 17.83 3.93
CA ASN A 136 -2.52 17.50 3.00
C ASN A 136 -1.17 17.68 3.70
N ILE A 137 -0.42 16.59 3.88
CA ILE A 137 0.93 16.62 4.42
C ILE A 137 1.91 16.48 3.25
N GLU A 138 2.81 17.44 3.11
CA GLU A 138 3.87 17.38 2.11
C GLU A 138 4.68 16.08 2.25
N ASN A 139 4.99 15.42 1.13
CA ASN A 139 5.70 14.15 1.06
C ASN A 139 4.97 12.91 1.63
N ILE A 140 3.69 13.02 1.97
CA ILE A 140 2.85 11.84 2.23
C ILE A 140 2.05 11.53 0.95
N PRO A 141 2.19 10.34 0.36
CA PRO A 141 1.50 10.01 -0.89
C PRO A 141 -0.01 10.04 -0.70
N HIS A 142 -0.73 10.56 -1.70
CA HIS A 142 -2.18 10.52 -1.66
C HIS A 142 -2.67 9.06 -1.68
N CYS A 143 -3.56 8.70 -0.75
CA CYS A 143 -4.18 7.38 -0.76
C CYS A 143 -5.52 7.43 -1.50
N TYR A 144 -5.64 6.69 -2.59
CA TYR A 144 -6.87 6.59 -3.40
C TYR A 144 -7.84 5.54 -2.85
N ILE A 145 -7.31 4.40 -2.38
CA ILE A 145 -8.12 3.31 -1.82
C ILE A 145 -7.51 2.90 -0.49
N ALA A 146 -8.27 3.05 0.60
CA ALA A 146 -7.91 2.54 1.92
C ALA A 146 -8.93 1.48 2.38
N GLN A 147 -8.60 0.21 2.16
CA GLN A 147 -9.48 -0.91 2.48
C GLN A 147 -8.94 -1.75 3.63
N ASP A 148 -9.73 -1.86 4.69
CA ASP A 148 -9.43 -2.74 5.81
C ASP A 148 -9.68 -4.21 5.44
N SER A 149 -9.00 -5.11 6.14
CA SER A 149 -9.29 -6.54 6.12
C SER A 149 -10.49 -6.83 7.01
N ASN A 150 -11.69 -6.88 6.43
CA ASN A 150 -12.89 -7.31 7.17
C ASN A 150 -12.87 -8.83 7.39
N GLN A 151 -13.45 -9.29 8.51
CA GLN A 151 -13.65 -10.73 8.79
C GLN A 151 -14.49 -11.44 7.70
N ASP A 152 -15.28 -10.69 6.92
CA ASP A 152 -16.10 -11.16 5.80
C ASP A 152 -15.34 -11.24 4.45
N GLN A 153 -14.09 -11.71 4.46
CA GLN A 153 -13.34 -12.18 3.27
C GLN A 153 -12.81 -11.12 2.29
N SER A 154 -12.85 -9.81 2.58
CA SER A 154 -12.16 -8.85 1.72
C SER A 154 -10.69 -8.70 2.11
N GLN A 155 -9.77 -9.01 1.20
CA GLN A 155 -8.34 -8.75 1.40
C GLN A 155 -8.12 -7.25 1.65
N GLY A 156 -7.46 -6.91 2.77
CA GLY A 156 -7.08 -5.53 3.06
C GLY A 156 -6.05 -5.05 2.03
N LEU A 157 -6.11 -3.77 1.65
CA LEU A 157 -5.13 -3.16 0.75
C LEU A 157 -5.14 -1.65 0.80
N LEU A 158 -4.03 -1.07 0.33
CA LEU A 158 -3.95 0.34 -0.02
C LEU A 158 -3.61 0.48 -1.50
N VAL A 159 -4.21 1.47 -2.16
CA VAL A 159 -3.71 2.01 -3.44
C VAL A 159 -3.37 3.47 -3.22
N ILE A 160 -2.10 3.81 -3.41
CA ILE A 160 -1.53 5.11 -3.11
C ILE A 160 -0.82 5.68 -4.35
N GLU A 161 -0.59 6.98 -4.31
CA GLU A 161 0.20 7.73 -5.28
C GLU A 161 1.60 7.13 -5.43
N ASP A 162 2.05 7.06 -6.68
CA ASP A 162 3.41 6.67 -7.02
C ASP A 162 4.31 7.89 -6.96
N MET A 163 5.17 7.96 -5.95
CA MET A 163 6.05 9.11 -5.67
C MET A 163 7.30 9.17 -6.58
N GLY A 164 7.40 8.29 -7.58
CA GLY A 164 8.48 8.30 -8.57
C GLY A 164 9.55 7.22 -8.35
N GLU A 165 10.67 7.34 -9.07
CA GLU A 165 11.70 6.29 -9.15
C GLU A 165 12.81 6.41 -8.10
N GLU A 166 12.95 7.59 -7.48
CA GLU A 166 13.96 7.81 -6.45
C GLU A 166 13.44 7.27 -5.11
N ALA A 167 13.88 6.07 -4.76
CA ALA A 167 13.63 5.47 -3.46
C ALA A 167 14.96 5.08 -2.81
N TYR A 168 15.13 5.43 -1.54
CA TYR A 168 16.21 4.93 -0.72
C TYR A 168 15.62 4.17 0.47
N ALA A 169 16.04 2.93 0.64
CA ALA A 169 15.83 2.22 1.89
C ALA A 169 16.79 2.83 2.90
N SER A 170 16.27 3.59 3.86
CA SER A 170 17.01 3.98 5.05
C SER A 170 16.64 3.01 6.17
N LEU A 171 17.62 2.67 7.00
CA LEU A 171 17.29 2.14 8.32
C LEU A 171 16.46 3.19 9.07
N PRO A 172 15.64 2.82 10.07
CA PRO A 172 14.76 3.74 10.79
C PRO A 172 15.44 4.98 11.41
N PHE A 173 16.77 5.01 11.43
CA PHE A 173 17.60 6.08 11.99
C PHE A 173 18.68 6.58 11.02
N ASP A 174 18.70 6.12 9.77
CA ASP A 174 19.68 6.58 8.80
C ASP A 174 19.29 7.95 8.26
N GLY A 175 20.17 8.94 8.47
CA GLY A 175 19.97 10.31 7.99
C GLY A 175 19.17 11.23 8.91
N LEU A 176 18.69 10.74 10.07
CA LEU A 176 18.10 11.62 11.10
C LEU A 176 19.21 12.30 11.89
N ASP A 177 19.19 13.63 11.93
CA ASP A 177 20.03 14.38 12.84
C ASP A 177 19.32 14.67 14.19
N SER A 178 20.04 15.30 15.11
CA SER A 178 19.49 15.63 16.43
C SER A 178 18.31 16.61 16.36
N GLU A 179 18.24 17.41 15.31
CA GLU A 179 17.20 18.42 15.09
C GLU A 179 15.92 17.74 14.61
N ASP A 180 16.01 16.78 13.68
CA ASP A 180 14.88 15.94 13.23
C ASP A 180 14.25 15.15 14.38
N LEU A 181 15.09 14.52 15.21
CA LEU A 181 14.65 13.78 16.40
C LEU A 181 13.97 14.72 17.41
N SER A 182 14.51 15.92 17.58
CA SER A 182 13.93 16.92 18.48
C SER A 182 12.57 17.40 17.97
N GLN A 183 12.42 17.57 16.65
CA GLN A 183 11.16 17.99 16.04
C GLN A 183 10.07 16.93 16.22
N VAL A 184 10.38 15.65 16.01
CA VAL A 184 9.44 14.54 16.26
C VAL A 184 9.03 14.48 17.73
N LEU A 185 9.99 14.59 18.66
CA LEU A 185 9.70 14.61 20.10
C LEU A 185 8.85 15.81 20.52
N LEU A 186 9.09 16.98 19.92
CA LEU A 186 8.27 18.18 20.13
C LEU A 186 6.85 17.98 19.59
N SER A 187 6.69 17.42 18.39
CA SER A 187 5.36 17.09 17.82
C SER A 187 4.58 16.12 18.70
N PHE A 188 5.23 15.11 19.30
CA PHE A 188 4.59 14.23 20.28
C PHE A 188 4.20 14.97 21.56
N SER A 189 5.01 15.93 22.02
CA SER A 189 4.67 16.73 23.20
C SER A 189 3.37 17.50 23.00
N PHE A 190 3.15 18.08 21.82
CA PHE A 190 1.91 18.79 21.46
C PHE A 190 0.69 17.85 21.42
N LEU A 191 0.85 16.64 20.90
CA LEU A 191 -0.22 15.62 20.87
C LEU A 191 -0.60 15.12 22.27
N THR A 192 0.33 15.15 23.23
CA THR A 192 0.06 14.73 24.62
C THR A 192 -0.51 15.85 25.51
N THR A 193 -0.30 17.12 25.15
CA THR A 193 -0.84 18.27 25.91
C THR A 193 -2.31 18.58 25.60
N ASP A 194 -2.83 18.12 24.46
CA ASP A 194 -4.21 18.41 24.04
C ASP A 194 -5.26 17.44 24.63
N ASN A 195 -4.84 16.40 25.35
CA ASN A 195 -5.74 15.51 26.10
C ASN A 195 -6.02 15.96 27.55
N SER A 196 -5.48 17.12 27.97
CA SER A 196 -5.69 17.67 29.33
C SER A 196 -6.80 18.72 29.43
N SER A 197 -7.50 19.05 28.34
CA SER A 197 -8.54 20.10 28.30
C SER A 197 -9.98 19.57 28.28
N HIS A 198 -10.17 18.26 28.44
CA HIS A 198 -11.48 17.64 28.68
C HIS A 198 -11.44 16.70 29.90
N MET A 199 -11.32 17.28 31.09
CA MET A 199 -11.86 16.73 32.36
C MET A 199 -12.49 17.85 33.17
#